data_AF-A0A0S8HRY0-F1
#
_entry.id   AF-A0A0S8HRY0-F1
#
_cell.length_a   1.000
_cell.length_b   1.000
_cell.length_c   1.000
_cell.angle_alpha   90.00
_cell.angle_beta   90.00
_cell.angle_gamma   90.00
#
_symmetry.space_group_name_H-M   'P 1'
#
loop_
_entity.id
_entity.type
_entity.pdbx_description
1 polymer ?
#
loop_
_entity_poly.entity_id
_entity_poly.type
_entity_poly.pdbx_seq_one_letter_code
_entity_poly.pdbx_strand_id
1 'polypeptide(L)'
;KGGGEIVGLLKFGSAYYAPAASAVEMTESIVKNKKRILPCTVWLQGEYGHKDIYMGVPVKLGRNGIEEIIQITLTDEEQALFDKSVAAVREVIGIVKL
;
A
#
# COMPACT_ATOMS: atom_id res chain seq x y z
N LYS A 1 -2.76 -3.90 -15.32
CA LYS A 1 -2.31 -5.31 -15.40
C LYS A 1 -0.79 -5.30 -15.34
N GLY A 2 -0.17 -5.66 -14.21
CA GLY A 2 1.28 -5.70 -14.05
C GLY A 2 1.74 -7.10 -13.65
N GLY A 3 1.57 -7.48 -12.39
CA GLY A 3 1.96 -8.82 -11.91
C GLY A 3 1.30 -9.99 -12.66
N GLY A 4 0.01 -9.87 -13.00
CA GLY A 4 -0.70 -10.92 -13.75
C GLY A 4 -0.17 -11.15 -15.18
N GLU A 5 0.44 -10.13 -15.79
CA GLU A 5 1.11 -10.28 -17.08
C GLU A 5 2.40 -11.09 -16.93
N ILE A 6 3.20 -10.78 -15.91
CA ILE A 6 4.44 -11.51 -15.60
C ILE A 6 4.15 -12.99 -15.28
N VAL A 7 3.09 -13.28 -14.52
CA VAL A 7 2.66 -14.67 -14.26
C VAL A 7 2.32 -15.40 -15.56
N GLY A 8 1.58 -14.76 -16.46
CA GLY A 8 1.22 -15.34 -17.76
C GLY A 8 2.45 -15.65 -18.64
N LEU A 9 3.46 -14.78 -18.60
CA LEU A 9 4.69 -14.94 -19.38
C LEU A 9 5.66 -15.95 -18.77
N LEU A 10 5.84 -15.95 -17.44
CA LEU A 10 6.75 -16.86 -16.74
C LEU A 10 6.24 -18.30 -16.71
N LYS A 11 4.91 -18.50 -16.83
CA LYS A 11 4.19 -19.79 -16.79
C LYS A 11 4.28 -20.56 -15.47
N PHE A 12 5.43 -20.55 -14.81
CA PHE A 12 5.68 -21.11 -13.49
C PHE A 12 6.25 -20.02 -12.58
N GLY A 13 5.46 -19.58 -11.60
CA GLY A 13 5.84 -18.57 -10.62
C GLY A 13 5.27 -17.17 -10.91
N SER A 14 5.73 -16.20 -10.12
CA SER A 14 5.28 -14.80 -10.16
C SER A 14 6.46 -13.84 -10.35
N ALA A 15 6.19 -12.53 -10.49
CA ALA A 15 7.24 -11.52 -10.46
C ALA A 15 8.02 -11.58 -9.13
N TYR A 16 9.35 -11.50 -9.20
CA TYR A 16 10.22 -11.54 -8.01
C TYR A 16 11.26 -10.40 -7.97
N TYR A 17 11.80 -9.96 -9.12
CA TYR A 17 12.75 -8.84 -9.16
C TYR A 17 12.14 -7.51 -8.69
N ALA A 18 11.00 -7.10 -9.26
CA ALA A 18 10.38 -5.84 -8.90
C ALA A 18 9.88 -5.82 -7.44
N PRO A 19 9.20 -6.87 -6.92
CA PRO A 19 8.86 -6.93 -5.50
C PRO A 19 10.08 -6.88 -4.57
N ALA A 20 11.18 -7.56 -4.92
CA ALA A 20 12.41 -7.51 -4.14
C ALA A 20 13.01 -6.10 -4.12
N ALA A 21 13.05 -5.42 -5.27
CA ALA A 21 13.54 -4.04 -5.35
C ALA A 21 12.71 -3.08 -4.50
N SER A 22 11.37 -3.21 -4.50
CA SER A 22 10.49 -2.40 -3.65
C SER A 22 10.73 -2.65 -2.17
N ALA A 23 10.92 -3.90 -1.75
CA ALA A 23 11.23 -4.22 -0.36
C ALA A 23 12.59 -3.66 0.09
N VAL A 24 13.61 -3.73 -0.79
CA VAL A 24 14.93 -3.13 -0.56
C VAL A 24 14.81 -1.61 -0.46
N GLU A 25 14.02 -0.98 -1.31
CA GLU A 25 13.79 0.46 -1.32
C GLU A 25 13.15 0.97 -0.01
N MET A 26 12.12 0.27 0.47
CA MET A 26 11.49 0.56 1.76
C MET A 26 12.49 0.40 2.91
N THR A 27 13.21 -0.73 2.92
CA THR A 27 14.23 -1.03 3.94
C THR A 27 15.31 0.03 3.98
N GLU A 28 15.82 0.44 2.81
CA GLU A 28 16.84 1.46 2.70
C GLU A 28 16.33 2.83 3.21
N SER A 29 15.08 3.17 2.93
CA SER A 29 14.48 4.43 3.43
C SER A 29 14.43 4.47 4.96
N ILE A 30 14.11 3.34 5.59
CA ILE A 30 14.09 3.21 7.06
C ILE A 30 15.51 3.27 7.62
N VAL A 31 16.38 2.35 7.18
CA VAL A 31 17.72 2.17 7.75
C VAL A 31 18.59 3.42 7.57
N LYS A 32 18.50 4.08 6.41
CA LYS A 32 19.27 5.30 6.11
C LYS A 32 18.51 6.58 6.43
N ASN A 33 17.34 6.48 7.07
CA ASN A 33 16.50 7.63 7.43
C ASN A 33 16.27 8.61 6.26
N LYS A 34 16.02 8.09 5.05
CA LYS A 34 15.93 8.92 3.84
C LYS A 34 14.66 9.77 3.79
N LYS A 35 13.68 9.49 4.65
CA LYS A 35 12.37 10.17 4.70
C LYS A 35 11.68 10.22 3.33
N ARG A 36 11.78 9.12 2.57
CA ARG A 36 11.19 9.05 1.24
C ARG A 36 9.68 8.97 1.34
N ILE A 37 9.00 9.56 0.37
CA ILE A 37 7.57 9.39 0.16
C ILE A 37 7.40 8.16 -0.73
N LEU A 38 6.81 7.11 -0.17
CA LEU A 38 6.57 5.85 -0.88
C LEU A 38 5.10 5.44 -0.68
N PRO A 39 4.43 4.87 -1.70
CA PRO A 39 3.13 4.24 -1.50
C PRO A 39 3.32 2.96 -0.70
N CYS A 40 2.71 2.86 0.47
CA CYS A 40 2.81 1.69 1.35
C CYS A 40 1.44 1.36 1.94
N THR A 41 1.23 0.08 2.25
CA THR A 41 0.03 -0.36 2.98
C THR A 41 0.21 -0.09 4.47
N VAL A 42 -0.61 0.80 5.04
CA VAL A 42 -0.50 1.27 6.43
C VAL A 42 -1.86 1.33 7.11
N TRP A 43 -1.86 1.30 8.45
CA TRP A 43 -3.08 1.32 9.27
C TRP A 43 -3.65 2.73 9.34
N LEU A 44 -4.87 2.92 8.83
CA LEU A 44 -5.57 4.20 8.86
C LEU A 44 -6.35 4.35 10.17
N GLN A 45 -6.27 5.54 10.76
CA GLN A 45 -6.95 5.92 12.01
C GLN A 45 -7.89 7.12 11.85
N GLY A 46 -8.19 7.52 10.61
CA GLY A 46 -9.08 8.61 10.25
C GLY A 46 -8.72 9.25 8.91
N GLU A 47 -7.54 8.95 8.37
CA GLU A 47 -7.09 9.42 7.06
C GLU A 47 -8.03 8.94 5.96
N TYR A 48 -8.27 9.82 4.97
CA TYR A 48 -9.22 9.56 3.88
C TYR A 48 -10.63 9.20 4.36
N GLY A 49 -11.00 9.55 5.60
CA GLY A 49 -12.31 9.24 6.19
C GLY A 49 -12.46 7.79 6.69
N HIS A 50 -11.38 7.01 6.73
CA HIS A 50 -11.41 5.59 7.08
C HIS A 50 -10.59 5.30 8.34
N LYS A 51 -11.08 4.36 9.16
CA LYS A 51 -10.47 3.96 10.43
C LYS A 51 -10.40 2.43 10.55
N ASP A 52 -9.37 1.95 11.24
CA ASP A 52 -9.17 0.54 11.60
C ASP A 52 -9.10 -0.38 10.38
N ILE A 53 -8.27 0.02 9.41
CA ILE A 53 -8.04 -0.73 8.17
C ILE A 53 -6.64 -0.45 7.60
N TYR A 54 -6.00 -1.47 7.03
CA TYR A 54 -4.77 -1.31 6.27
C TYR A 54 -5.07 -0.97 4.80
N MET A 55 -4.59 0.18 4.31
CA MET A 55 -4.76 0.61 2.91
C MET A 55 -3.45 1.16 2.33
N GLY A 56 -3.30 1.03 1.01
CA GLY A 56 -2.18 1.60 0.27
C GLY A 56 -2.33 3.10 0.10
N VAL A 57 -1.50 3.88 0.81
CA VAL A 57 -1.49 5.35 0.77
C VAL A 57 -0.05 5.87 0.74
N PRO A 58 0.20 7.09 0.25
CA PRO A 58 1.54 7.66 0.27
C PRO A 58 1.95 8.00 1.72
N VAL A 59 3.11 7.51 2.12
CA VAL A 59 3.65 7.73 3.47
C VAL A 59 5.09 8.20 3.42
N LYS A 60 5.46 9.00 4.42
CA LYS A 60 6.85 9.36 4.69
C LYS A 60 7.50 8.27 5.54
N LEU A 61 8.47 7.59 4.95
CA LEU A 61 9.14 6.46 5.58
C LEU A 61 10.55 6.86 6.04
N GLY A 62 10.77 6.87 7.35
CA GLY A 62 12.03 7.23 7.99
C GLY A 62 12.48 6.21 9.04
N ARG A 63 13.41 6.60 9.92
CA ARG A 63 14.04 5.67 10.88
C ARG A 63 13.08 5.04 11.88
N ASN A 64 11.94 5.70 12.12
CA ASN A 64 10.89 5.23 13.03
C ASN A 64 9.80 4.44 12.29
N GLY A 65 10.05 4.02 11.04
CA GLY A 65 9.03 3.46 10.17
C GLY A 65 8.19 4.57 9.54
N ILE A 66 6.87 4.49 9.71
CA ILE A 66 5.93 5.48 9.15
C ILE A 66 5.97 6.73 10.02
N GLU A 67 6.51 7.82 9.49
CA GLU A 67 6.58 9.11 10.19
C GLU A 67 5.34 9.98 9.92
N GLU A 68 4.73 9.84 8.76
CA GLU A 68 3.57 10.64 8.34
C GLU A 68 2.79 9.92 7.23
N ILE A 69 1.46 9.98 7.28
CA ILE A 69 0.57 9.62 6.16
C ILE A 69 0.23 10.91 5.41
N ILE A 70 0.54 10.95 4.11
CA ILE A 70 0.35 12.14 3.30
C ILE A 70 -1.03 12.09 2.67
N GLN A 71 -1.96 12.93 3.12
CA GLN A 71 -3.28 13.02 2.52
C GLN A 71 -3.24 13.95 1.31
N ILE A 72 -3.38 13.35 0.13
CA ILE A 72 -3.58 14.09 -1.12
C ILE A 72 -5.07 14.35 -1.34
N THR A 73 -5.39 15.47 -1.98
CA THR A 73 -6.76 15.75 -2.41
C THR A 73 -7.13 14.80 -3.54
N LEU A 74 -8.16 13.99 -3.30
CA LEU A 74 -8.77 13.14 -4.32
C LEU A 74 -9.96 13.88 -4.93
N THR A 75 -10.20 13.68 -6.21
CA THR A 75 -11.48 14.05 -6.84
C THR A 75 -12.60 13.16 -6.31
N ASP A 76 -13.85 13.58 -6.48
CA ASP A 76 -15.02 12.79 -6.05
C ASP A 76 -15.04 11.39 -6.66
N GLU A 77 -14.60 11.27 -7.93
CA GLU A 77 -14.49 9.99 -8.64
C GLU A 77 -13.39 9.09 -8.04
N GLU A 78 -12.21 9.65 -7.75
CA GLU A 78 -11.11 8.92 -7.12
C GLU A 78 -11.43 8.50 -5.68
N GLN A 79 -12.14 9.36 -4.93
CA GLN A 79 -12.61 9.04 -3.59
C GLN A 79 -13.61 7.87 -3.64
N ALA A 80 -14.57 7.89 -4.57
CA ALA A 80 -15.50 6.78 -4.74
C ALA A 80 -14.79 5.47 -5.11
N LEU A 81 -13.73 5.53 -5.93
CA LEU A 81 -12.89 4.35 -6.24
C LEU A 81 -12.09 3.87 -5.03
N PHE A 82 -11.57 4.78 -4.21
CA PHE A 82 -10.87 4.46 -2.98
C PHE A 82 -11.81 3.79 -1.97
N ASP A 83 -13.01 4.33 -1.79
CA ASP A 83 -14.05 3.79 -0.89
C ASP A 83 -14.49 2.38 -1.33
N LYS A 84 -14.62 2.16 -2.64
CA LYS A 84 -14.87 0.83 -3.20
C LYS A 84 -13.74 -0.16 -2.87
N SER A 85 -12.49 0.29 -2.94
CA SER A 85 -11.32 -0.53 -2.57
C SER A 85 -11.33 -0.89 -1.08
N VAL A 86 -11.64 0.09 -0.22
CA VAL A 86 -11.81 -0.11 1.23
C VAL A 86 -12.88 -1.16 1.52
N ALA A 87 -14.04 -1.07 0.86
CA ALA A 87 -15.13 -2.02 1.05
C ALA A 87 -14.71 -3.45 0.71
N ALA A 88 -13.99 -3.64 -0.41
CA ALA A 88 -13.47 -4.94 -0.81
C ALA A 88 -12.48 -5.51 0.22
N VAL A 89 -11.60 -4.68 0.79
CA VAL A 89 -10.66 -5.13 1.84
C VAL A 89 -11.42 -5.53 3.11
N ARG A 90 -12.46 -4.77 3.51
CA ARG A 90 -13.29 -5.14 4.68
C ARG A 90 -14.02 -6.47 4.49
N GLU A 91 -14.53 -6.73 3.29
CA GLU A 91 -15.16 -8.01 2.96
C GLU A 91 -14.17 -9.17 3.15
N VAL A 92 -12.95 -9.02 2.64
CA VAL A 92 -11.88 -10.02 2.79
C VAL A 92 -11.47 -10.20 4.26
N ILE A 93 -11.43 -9.13 5.06
CA ILE A 93 -11.18 -9.26 6.50
C ILE A 93 -12.30 -10.05 7.19
N GLY A 94 -13.56 -9.82 6.81
CA GLY A 94 -14.72 -10.49 7.40
C GLY A 94 -14.78 -12.01 7.14
N ILE A 95 -14.19 -12.49 6.05
CA ILE A 95 -14.11 -13.94 5.77
C ILE A 95 -12.98 -14.63 6.53
N VAL A 96 -11.95 -13.89 6.96
CA VAL A 96 -10.85 -14.44 7.75
C VAL A 96 -11.34 -14.54 9.20
N LYS A 97 -11.62 -15.76 9.65
CA LYS A 97 -11.90 -16.04 11.06
C LYS A 97 -10.61 -15.82 11.85
N LEU A 98 -10.53 -14.72 12.59
CA LEU A 98 -9.53 -14.46 13.61
C LEU A 98 -9.99 -15.03 14.96
#